data_AF-A0AAV5T475-F1
#
_entry.id   AF-A0AAV5T475-F1
#
_cell.length_a   1.000
_cell.length_b   1.000
_cell.length_c   1.000
_cell.angle_alpha   90.00
_cell.angle_beta   90.00
_cell.angle_gamma   90.00
#
_symmetry.space_group_name_H-M   'P 1'
#
loop_
_entity.id
_entity.type
_entity.pdbx_description
1 polymer ?
#
loop_
_entity_poly.entity_id
_entity_poly.type
_entity_poly.pdbx_seq_one_letter_code
_entity_poly.pdbx_strand_id
1 'polypeptide(L)'
;GDQLFDCEFFRFESQSQWFGKAGISFHISHVLANIAGKLFHHTLGHLNDDAKQDATAICVIADHVFLILAENGVANVVIRS
;
A
#
# COMPACT_ATOMS: atom_id res chain seq x y z
N GLY A 1 43.12 20.24 12.89
CA GLY A 1 43.20 18.79 13.15
C GLY A 1 41.85 18.44 13.69
N ASP A 2 40.91 18.29 12.76
CA ASP A 2 39.52 18.62 13.03
C ASP A 2 38.78 17.35 13.40
N GLN A 3 38.31 17.33 14.64
CA GLN A 3 37.33 16.37 15.14
C GLN A 3 36.06 16.51 14.31
N LEU A 4 35.88 15.59 13.36
CA LEU A 4 34.62 15.42 12.67
C LEU A 4 33.72 14.56 13.55
N PHE A 5 32.66 15.22 14.00
CA PHE A 5 31.50 14.72 14.72
C PHE A 5 31.04 13.36 14.17
N ASP A 6 31.03 12.36 15.05
CA ASP A 6 30.40 11.07 14.84
C ASP A 6 28.87 11.26 14.93
N CYS A 7 28.29 11.79 13.86
CA CYS A 7 26.85 11.75 13.66
C CYS A 7 26.52 10.35 13.14
N GLU A 8 26.25 9.42 14.06
CA GLU A 8 25.57 8.17 13.74
C GLU A 8 24.32 8.50 12.93
N PHE A 9 24.38 8.18 11.64
CA PHE A 9 23.24 8.22 10.74
C PHE A 9 22.10 7.41 11.38
N PHE A 10 21.02 8.08 11.78
CA PHE A 10 19.70 7.45 11.87
C PHE A 10 19.40 6.85 10.50
N ARG A 11 19.74 5.58 10.33
CA ARG A 11 19.51 4.84 9.09
C ARG A 11 18.02 4.57 9.05
N PHE A 12 17.26 5.48 8.44
CA PHE A 12 15.85 5.28 8.16
C PHE A 12 15.72 3.92 7.45
N GLU A 13 15.12 2.95 8.13
CA GLU A 13 14.84 1.67 7.51
C GLU A 13 13.93 1.91 6.32
N SER A 14 14.25 1.29 5.18
CA SER A 14 13.30 1.30 4.06
C SER A 14 12.01 0.61 4.51
N GLN A 15 10.89 1.02 3.91
CA GLN A 15 9.59 0.41 4.16
C GLN A 15 9.65 -1.12 4.11
N SER A 16 10.34 -1.67 3.11
CA SER A 16 10.55 -3.11 2.95
C SER A 16 11.33 -3.76 4.10
N GLN A 17 12.32 -3.07 4.67
CA GLN A 17 13.14 -3.59 5.76
C GLN A 17 12.37 -3.58 7.07
N TRP A 18 11.59 -2.53 7.34
CA TRP A 18 10.76 -2.46 8.54
C TRP A 18 9.68 -3.55 8.52
N PHE A 19 8.92 -3.62 7.42
CA PHE A 19 7.81 -4.58 7.26
C PHE A 19 8.31 -6.03 7.19
N GLY A 20 9.40 -6.27 6.46
CA GLY A 20 10.03 -7.58 6.39
C GLY A 20 10.56 -8.08 7.73
N LYS A 21 11.06 -7.20 8.60
CA LYS A 21 11.51 -7.55 9.96
C LYS A 21 10.36 -7.78 10.94
N ALA A 22 9.29 -7.01 10.80
CA ALA A 22 8.10 -7.13 11.66
C ALA A 22 7.24 -8.36 11.32
N GLY A 23 7.50 -9.03 10.19
CA GLY A 23 6.66 -10.12 9.71
C GLY A 23 5.30 -9.64 9.16
N ILE A 24 5.17 -8.35 8.90
CA ILE A 24 3.92 -7.69 8.49
C ILE A 24 4.05 -7.34 7.02
N SER A 25 3.17 -7.85 6.16
CA SER A 25 3.08 -7.36 4.79
C SER A 25 2.07 -6.20 4.73
N PHE A 26 2.52 -5.04 4.23
CA PHE A 26 1.68 -3.87 4.02
C PHE A 26 1.59 -3.53 2.53
N HIS A 27 0.37 -3.32 2.04
CA HIS A 27 0.10 -2.94 0.66
C HIS A 27 -0.83 -1.72 0.59
N ILE A 28 -0.48 -0.75 -0.25
CA ILE A 28 -1.30 0.43 -0.51
C ILE A 28 -1.86 0.35 -1.92
N SER A 29 -3.18 0.40 -2.05
CA SER A 29 -3.86 0.54 -3.33
C SER A 29 -4.34 1.97 -3.49
N HIS A 30 -3.87 2.64 -4.54
CA HIS A 30 -4.36 3.96 -4.93
C HIS A 30 -5.40 3.80 -6.03
N VAL A 31 -6.60 4.34 -5.81
CA VAL A 31 -7.68 4.30 -6.80
C VAL A 31 -8.10 5.71 -7.18
N LEU A 32 -8.12 5.96 -8.47
CA LEU A 32 -8.73 7.15 -9.06
C LEU A 32 -10.09 6.75 -9.63
N ALA A 33 -11.16 7.31 -9.10
CA ALA A 33 -12.53 6.98 -9.50
C ALA A 33 -13.28 8.24 -9.95
N ASN A 34 -14.03 8.14 -11.04
CA ASN A 34 -14.99 9.18 -11.42
C ASN A 34 -16.38 8.76 -10.94
N ILE A 35 -16.88 9.46 -9.92
CA ILE A 35 -18.19 9.18 -9.32
C ILE A 35 -19.06 10.41 -9.57
N ALA A 36 -20.11 10.24 -10.38
CA ALA A 36 -21.04 11.30 -10.76
C ALA A 36 -20.37 12.58 -11.31
N GLY A 37 -19.33 12.43 -12.14
CA GLY A 37 -18.63 13.54 -12.78
C GLY A 37 -17.57 14.22 -11.91
N LYS A 38 -17.31 13.70 -10.70
CA LYS A 38 -16.24 14.18 -9.81
C LYS A 38 -15.15 13.13 -9.71
N LEU A 39 -13.90 13.57 -9.80
CA LEU A 39 -12.74 12.72 -9.59
C LEU A 39 -12.46 12.57 -8.09
N PHE A 40 -12.42 11.33 -7.63
CA PHE A 40 -12.08 10.94 -6.27
C PHE A 40 -10.77 10.16 -6.26
N HIS A 41 -9.97 10.39 -5.22
CA HIS A 41 -8.78 9.60 -4.93
C HIS A 41 -9.00 8.84 -3.63
N HIS A 42 -9.03 7.52 -3.73
CA HIS A 42 -9.10 6.62 -2.59
C HIS A 42 -7.73 6.02 -2.34
N THR A 43 -7.33 5.97 -1.06
CA THR A 43 -6.11 5.27 -0.64
C THR A 43 -6.50 4.19 0.35
N LEU A 44 -6.24 2.93 -0.02
CA LEU A 44 -6.64 1.75 0.73
C LEU A 44 -5.38 1.05 1.23
N GLY A 45 -5.21 1.00 2.56
CA GLY A 45 -4.11 0.29 3.21
C GLY A 45 -4.54 -1.11 3.62
N HIS A 46 -3.74 -2.11 3.26
CA HIS A 46 -3.96 -3.52 3.56
C HIS A 46 -2.81 -4.02 4.42
N LEU A 47 -3.13 -4.55 5.61
CA LEU A 47 -2.20 -5.20 6.50
C LEU A 47 -2.50 -6.70 6.46
N ASN A 48 -1.50 -7.50 6.08
CA ASN A 48 -1.58 -8.94 6.15
C ASN A 48 -0.75 -9.41 7.34
N ASP A 49 -1.35 -10.32 8.13
CA ASP A 49 -0.73 -10.93 9.31
C ASP A 49 0.42 -11.90 8.95
N ASP A 50 0.57 -12.24 7.67
CA ASP A 50 1.74 -12.93 7.16
C ASP A 50 2.64 -11.98 6.34
N ALA A 51 3.94 -12.25 6.38
CA ALA A 51 4.91 -11.53 5.56
C ALA A 51 4.86 -11.93 4.07
N LYS A 52 3.89 -12.76 3.65
CA LYS A 52 3.89 -13.38 2.34
C LYS A 52 3.08 -12.54 1.36
N GLN A 53 3.79 -11.93 0.42
CA GLN A 53 3.21 -11.24 -0.73
C GLN A 53 3.08 -12.22 -1.91
N ASP A 54 2.29 -13.26 -1.73
CA ASP A 54 2.03 -14.23 -2.80
C ASP A 54 0.83 -13.81 -3.68
N ALA A 55 0.57 -14.59 -4.73
CA ALA A 55 -0.54 -14.32 -5.64
C ALA A 55 -1.90 -14.33 -4.92
N THR A 56 -2.04 -15.15 -3.87
CA THR A 56 -3.26 -15.22 -3.07
C THR A 56 -3.50 -13.92 -2.32
N ALA A 57 -2.46 -13.37 -1.68
CA ALA A 57 -2.51 -12.10 -0.99
C ALA A 57 -2.93 -10.96 -1.95
N ILE A 58 -2.40 -10.95 -3.17
CA ILE A 58 -2.78 -9.97 -4.20
C ILE A 58 -4.25 -10.10 -4.60
N CYS A 59 -4.75 -11.33 -4.80
CA CYS A 59 -6.17 -11.55 -5.12
C CYS A 59 -7.10 -11.06 -3.99
N VAL A 60 -6.77 -11.35 -2.73
CA VAL A 60 -7.56 -10.90 -1.58
C VAL A 60 -7.59 -9.37 -1.48
N ILE A 61 -6.44 -8.73 -1.68
CA ILE A 61 -6.34 -7.26 -1.74
C ILE A 61 -7.21 -6.70 -2.87
N ALA A 62 -7.12 -7.28 -4.07
CA ALA A 62 -7.90 -6.82 -5.22
C ALA A 62 -9.41 -6.98 -5.00
N ASP A 63 -9.85 -8.11 -4.46
CA ASP A 63 -11.26 -8.37 -4.13
C ASP A 63 -11.79 -7.35 -3.12
N HIS A 64 -11.01 -7.05 -2.08
CA HIS A 64 -11.36 -6.04 -1.09
C HIS A 64 -11.46 -4.63 -1.71
N VAL A 65 -10.52 -4.28 -2.57
CA VAL A 65 -10.56 -3.00 -3.32
C VAL A 65 -11.83 -2.93 -4.17
N PHE A 66 -12.17 -3.98 -4.93
CA PHE A 66 -13.37 -3.98 -5.77
C PHE A 66 -14.66 -3.91 -4.98
N LEU A 67 -14.73 -4.57 -3.82
CA LEU A 67 -15.88 -4.48 -2.92
C LEU A 67 -16.11 -3.03 -2.48
N ILE A 68 -15.06 -2.36 -1.98
CA ILE A 68 -15.16 -0.96 -1.55
C ILE A 68 -15.58 -0.06 -2.71
N LEU A 69 -15.01 -0.25 -3.89
CA LEU A 69 -15.35 0.56 -5.06
C LEU A 69 -16.81 0.35 -5.48
N ALA A 70 -17.30 -0.88 -5.47
CA ALA A 70 -18.70 -1.19 -5.77
C ALA A 70 -19.66 -0.54 -4.76
N GLU A 71 -19.35 -0.59 -3.46
CA GLU A 71 -20.12 0.08 -2.40
C GLU A 71 -20.17 1.62 -2.60
N ASN A 72 -19.13 2.19 -3.22
CA ASN A 72 -19.04 3.61 -3.54
C ASN A 72 -19.61 3.96 -4.94
N GLY A 73 -20.31 3.03 -5.59
CA GLY A 73 -20.99 3.27 -6.87
C GLY A 73 -20.07 3.25 -8.09
N VAL A 74 -18.86 2.69 -7.98
CA VAL A 74 -17.94 2.52 -9.10
C VAL A 74 -18.28 1.21 -9.83
N ALA A 75 -18.84 1.33 -11.04
CA ALA A 75 -19.31 0.17 -11.81
C ALA A 75 -18.25 -0.46 -12.73
N ASN A 76 -17.20 0.28 -13.09
CA ASN A 76 -16.16 -0.19 -14.02
C ASN A 76 -14.78 0.13 -13.46
N VAL A 77 -13.89 -0.86 -13.48
CA VAL A 77 -12.53 -0.73 -12.97
C VAL A 77 -11.53 -1.12 -14.07
N VAL A 78 -10.49 -0.31 -14.23
CA VAL A 78 -9.36 -0.56 -15.13
C VAL A 78 -8.10 -0.66 -14.28
N ILE A 79 -7.50 -1.84 -14.24
CA ILE A 79 -6.23 -2.08 -13.53
C ILE A 79 -5.08 -1.73 -14.47
N ARG A 80 -4.07 -1.02 -13.95
CA ARG A 80 -2.88 -0.63 -14.69
C ARG A 80 -1.64 -1.14 -13.96
N SER A 81 -0.67 -1.65 -14.72
CA SER A 81 0.68 -2.00 -14.28
C SER A 81 1.61 -0.80 -14.37
#